data_AF-A0A2D7XHN6-F1
#
_entry.id   AF-A0A2D7XHN6-F1
#
_cell.length_a   1.000
_cell.length_b   1.000
_cell.length_c   1.000
_cell.angle_alpha   90.00
_cell.angle_beta   90.00
_cell.angle_gamma   90.00
#
_symmetry.space_group_name_H-M   'P 1'
#
loop_
_entity.id
_entity.type
_entity.pdbx_description
1 polymer ?
#
loop_
_entity_poly.entity_id
_entity_poly.type
_entity_poly.pdbx_seq_one_letter_code
_entity_poly.pdbx_strand_id
1 'polypeptide(L)'
;MIDTPDFATKLGIWTVSNQRSKDRAKDFFEKIHVRPQIEKAKKVLRNKKSTSKEILEAKDVLYRLRDGRGSANMAGGVATQVATDLHLVMDKQGKTVSMAEAIHAGIEHLQTYQPNGDADEARKEKYLEELPIVVEHAVKGLQEAMASDNRILGEIELLKPLPGLQVPYHTKPDYNRRGDLKTKWSRPSSRSKSGWQAGSLPSSLTGMFDMNNVFQAAGFWALNGNLPPFIVYANATDYRVFTPENAPELRNDFLQDVINEATLYHRTTENLLKASATKEDLFSLVSPDWSAIYWQETETYLDEAKKLW
;
A
#
# COMPACT_ATOMS: atom_id res chain seq x y z
N MET A 1 -1.87 24.05 3.66
CA MET A 1 -2.91 23.04 3.38
C MET A 1 -3.05 23.00 1.87
N ILE A 2 -2.89 21.84 1.25
CA ILE A 2 -3.03 21.77 -0.22
C ILE A 2 -4.52 21.76 -0.51
N ASP A 3 -4.94 22.71 -1.34
CA ASP A 3 -6.33 22.91 -1.68
C ASP A 3 -6.72 21.92 -2.78
N THR A 4 -7.59 20.97 -2.46
CA THR A 4 -8.12 20.04 -3.45
C THR A 4 -9.32 20.69 -4.15
N PRO A 5 -9.37 20.72 -5.49
CA PRO A 5 -10.44 21.40 -6.21
C PRO A 5 -11.85 20.91 -5.87
N ASP A 6 -12.81 21.82 -5.86
CA ASP A 6 -14.23 21.55 -5.57
C ASP A 6 -14.85 20.45 -6.45
N PHE A 7 -14.45 20.37 -7.73
CA PHE A 7 -14.95 19.34 -8.63
C PHE A 7 -14.58 17.92 -8.16
N ALA A 8 -13.51 17.76 -7.39
CA ALA A 8 -13.08 16.49 -6.83
C ALA A 8 -13.65 16.27 -5.42
N THR A 9 -13.60 17.29 -4.56
CA THR A 9 -14.05 17.18 -3.15
C THR A 9 -15.56 16.98 -3.04
N LYS A 10 -16.36 17.56 -3.94
CA LYS A 10 -17.82 17.32 -4.02
C LYS A 10 -18.16 15.84 -4.23
N LEU A 11 -17.26 15.09 -4.87
CA LEU A 11 -17.37 13.65 -5.12
C LEU A 11 -16.59 12.82 -4.10
N GLY A 12 -16.01 13.42 -3.06
CA GLY A 12 -15.25 12.72 -2.02
C GLY A 12 -13.82 12.32 -2.43
N ILE A 13 -13.30 12.84 -3.54
CA ILE A 13 -11.91 12.62 -3.96
C ILE A 13 -11.04 13.77 -3.44
N TRP A 14 -10.14 13.43 -2.51
CA TRP A 14 -9.19 14.39 -1.94
C TRP A 14 -7.82 14.33 -2.62
N THR A 15 -7.42 13.14 -3.08
CA THR A 15 -6.10 12.89 -3.66
C THR A 15 -6.17 11.77 -4.71
N VAL A 16 -5.19 11.76 -5.61
CA VAL A 16 -4.83 10.63 -6.48
C VAL A 16 -3.54 9.96 -5.97
N SER A 17 -3.26 8.75 -6.43
CA SER A 17 -2.12 7.93 -6.01
C SER A 17 -1.78 6.92 -7.10
N ASN A 18 -0.72 6.12 -6.92
CA ASN A 18 -0.25 5.10 -7.87
C ASN A 18 -1.39 4.33 -8.56
N GLN A 19 -1.56 4.60 -9.85
CA GLN A 19 -2.61 4.08 -10.71
C GLN A 19 -2.44 2.61 -11.09
N ARG A 20 -1.29 2.00 -10.80
CA ARG A 20 -1.09 0.56 -11.05
C ARG A 20 -1.53 -0.34 -9.90
N SER A 21 -1.84 0.23 -8.74
CA SER A 21 -2.34 -0.55 -7.59
C SER A 21 -3.75 -1.11 -7.81
N LYS A 22 -4.56 -0.43 -8.65
CA LYS A 22 -5.96 -0.77 -8.99
C LYS A 22 -6.44 0.09 -10.15
N ASP A 23 -7.48 -0.36 -10.85
CA ASP A 23 -8.11 0.45 -11.91
C ASP A 23 -8.89 1.65 -11.36
N ARG A 24 -9.34 2.50 -12.30
CA ARG A 24 -10.07 3.73 -11.99
C ARG A 24 -11.42 3.43 -11.34
N ALA A 25 -12.12 2.40 -11.83
CA ALA A 25 -13.42 2.00 -11.32
C ALA A 25 -13.33 1.57 -9.85
N LYS A 26 -12.33 0.75 -9.49
CA LYS A 26 -12.08 0.33 -8.12
C LYS A 26 -11.64 1.51 -7.26
N ASP A 27 -10.79 2.41 -7.75
CA ASP A 27 -10.37 3.57 -6.98
C ASP A 27 -11.55 4.52 -6.66
N PHE A 28 -12.43 4.76 -7.63
CA PHE A 28 -13.67 5.51 -7.41
C PHE A 28 -14.60 4.80 -6.45
N PHE A 29 -14.85 3.49 -6.63
CA PHE A 29 -15.68 2.72 -5.71
C PHE A 29 -15.19 2.81 -4.28
N GLU A 30 -13.88 2.62 -4.07
CA GLU A 30 -13.29 2.66 -2.76
C GLU A 30 -13.37 4.05 -2.12
N LYS A 31 -12.98 5.09 -2.87
CA LYS A 31 -12.89 6.45 -2.31
C LYS A 31 -14.26 7.10 -2.11
N ILE A 32 -15.20 6.86 -3.02
CA ILE A 32 -16.46 7.59 -3.10
C ILE A 32 -17.62 6.82 -2.44
N HIS A 33 -17.60 5.48 -2.51
CA HIS A 33 -18.69 4.66 -1.96
C HIS A 33 -18.30 3.95 -0.67
N VAL A 34 -17.17 3.24 -0.68
CA VAL A 34 -16.78 2.36 0.45
C VAL A 34 -16.27 3.15 1.66
N ARG A 35 -15.26 4.02 1.46
CA ARG A 35 -14.63 4.76 2.57
C ARG A 35 -15.64 5.63 3.33
N PRO A 36 -16.54 6.40 2.69
CA PRO A 36 -17.54 7.19 3.43
C PRO A 36 -18.48 6.33 4.28
N GLN A 37 -18.87 5.15 3.79
CA GLN A 37 -19.71 4.22 4.53
C GLN A 37 -18.99 3.62 5.74
N ILE A 38 -17.73 3.17 5.56
CA ILE A 38 -16.90 2.68 6.65
C ILE A 38 -16.70 3.76 7.72
N GLU A 39 -16.39 4.99 7.32
CA GLU A 39 -16.21 6.10 8.27
C GLU A 39 -17.50 6.47 9.00
N LYS A 40 -18.65 6.43 8.31
CA LYS A 40 -19.96 6.60 8.94
C LYS A 40 -20.22 5.47 9.96
N ALA A 41 -19.98 4.22 9.60
CA ALA A 41 -20.15 3.07 10.49
C ALA A 41 -19.25 3.18 11.74
N LYS A 42 -17.96 3.53 11.58
CA LYS A 42 -17.06 3.77 12.70
C LYS A 42 -17.55 4.88 13.63
N LYS A 43 -18.07 5.99 13.08
CA LYS A 43 -18.65 7.09 13.87
C LYS A 43 -19.84 6.62 14.70
N VAL A 44 -20.73 5.82 14.12
CA VAL A 44 -21.88 5.22 14.83
C VAL A 44 -21.41 4.34 15.98
N LEU A 45 -20.42 3.47 15.77
CA LEU A 45 -19.91 2.56 16.81
C LEU A 45 -19.18 3.28 17.95
N ARG A 46 -18.59 4.45 17.69
CA ARG A 46 -17.95 5.29 18.72
C ARG A 46 -18.96 6.14 19.49
N ASN A 47 -20.12 6.41 18.91
CA ASN A 47 -21.14 7.23 19.54
C ASN A 47 -21.94 6.40 20.56
N LYS A 48 -21.78 6.72 21.84
CA LYS A 48 -22.48 6.06 22.95
C LYS A 48 -24.01 6.23 22.93
N LYS A 49 -24.54 7.17 22.12
CA LYS A 49 -25.98 7.42 21.97
C LYS A 49 -26.62 6.65 20.81
N SER A 50 -25.85 5.90 20.03
CA SER A 50 -26.38 5.11 18.93
C SER A 50 -27.31 4.01 19.44
N THR A 51 -28.44 3.82 18.75
CA THR A 51 -29.39 2.76 19.04
C THR A 51 -28.82 1.38 18.68
N SER A 52 -29.39 0.31 19.26
CA SER A 52 -28.98 -1.06 18.94
C SER A 52 -29.12 -1.39 17.45
N LYS A 53 -30.13 -0.83 16.78
CA LYS A 53 -30.34 -1.00 15.34
C LYS A 53 -29.22 -0.34 14.54
N GLU A 54 -28.88 0.91 14.83
CA GLU A 54 -27.78 1.62 14.15
C GLU A 54 -26.44 0.93 14.36
N ILE A 55 -26.20 0.40 15.57
CA ILE A 55 -25.00 -0.38 15.87
C ILE A 55 -24.94 -1.66 15.02
N LEU A 56 -26.06 -2.37 14.86
CA LEU A 56 -26.12 -3.59 14.05
C LEU A 56 -25.87 -3.28 12.57
N GLU A 57 -26.50 -2.23 12.03
CA GLU A 57 -26.28 -1.76 10.65
C GLU A 57 -24.84 -1.33 10.42
N ALA A 58 -24.22 -0.63 11.38
CA ALA A 58 -22.82 -0.24 11.29
C ALA A 58 -21.88 -1.46 11.29
N LYS A 59 -22.18 -2.49 12.10
CA LYS A 59 -21.43 -3.75 12.09
C LYS A 59 -21.57 -4.48 10.76
N ASP A 60 -22.77 -4.55 10.19
CA ASP A 60 -23.01 -5.13 8.87
C ASP A 60 -22.20 -4.43 7.77
N VAL A 61 -22.16 -3.08 7.77
CA VAL A 61 -21.35 -2.32 6.83
C VAL A 61 -19.86 -2.68 6.94
N LEU A 62 -19.33 -2.79 8.16
CA LEU A 62 -17.93 -3.18 8.35
C LEU A 62 -17.68 -4.63 7.91
N TYR A 63 -18.60 -5.53 8.21
CA TYR A 63 -18.52 -6.93 7.77
C TYR A 63 -18.47 -7.03 6.25
N ARG A 64 -19.37 -6.34 5.53
CA ARG A 64 -19.43 -6.40 4.07
C ARG A 64 -18.28 -5.68 3.37
N LEU A 65 -17.82 -4.56 3.92
CA LEU A 65 -16.93 -3.63 3.19
C LEU A 65 -15.49 -3.55 3.68
N ARG A 66 -15.20 -4.10 4.87
CA ARG A 66 -13.89 -4.02 5.51
C ARG A 66 -13.36 -5.39 5.92
N ASP A 67 -14.18 -6.21 6.57
CA ASP A 67 -13.71 -7.45 7.15
C ASP A 67 -13.34 -8.46 6.05
N GLY A 68 -12.31 -9.27 6.30
CA GLY A 68 -11.75 -10.18 5.29
C GLY A 68 -10.92 -9.49 4.18
N ARG A 69 -10.83 -8.14 4.20
CA ARG A 69 -9.99 -7.39 3.26
C ARG A 69 -8.59 -7.21 3.85
N GLY A 70 -7.72 -8.16 3.54
CA GLY A 70 -6.35 -8.24 4.03
C GLY A 70 -5.70 -9.53 3.54
N SER A 71 -4.39 -9.63 3.72
CA SER A 71 -3.68 -10.89 3.49
C SER A 71 -2.52 -11.00 4.47
N ALA A 72 -2.15 -12.23 4.80
CA ALA A 72 -0.94 -12.51 5.57
C ALA A 72 0.30 -11.83 4.95
N ASN A 73 0.35 -11.70 3.61
CA ASN A 73 1.46 -11.03 2.91
C ASN A 73 1.56 -9.54 3.28
N MET A 74 0.43 -8.83 3.28
CA MET A 74 0.39 -7.42 3.67
C MET A 74 0.69 -7.27 5.16
N ALA A 75 0.08 -8.11 6.00
CA ALA A 75 0.30 -8.08 7.44
C ALA A 75 1.77 -8.37 7.80
N GLY A 76 2.41 -9.33 7.14
CA GLY A 76 3.82 -9.65 7.29
C GLY A 76 4.73 -8.49 6.86
N GLY A 77 4.41 -7.82 5.75
CA GLY A 77 5.13 -6.62 5.30
C GLY A 77 5.07 -5.49 6.33
N VAL A 78 3.88 -5.19 6.86
CA VAL A 78 3.70 -4.18 7.91
C VAL A 78 4.43 -4.57 9.19
N ALA A 79 4.33 -5.82 9.62
CA ALA A 79 5.05 -6.31 10.81
C ALA A 79 6.58 -6.19 10.66
N THR A 80 7.09 -6.44 9.46
CA THR A 80 8.52 -6.25 9.14
C THR A 80 8.88 -4.77 9.25
N GLN A 81 8.08 -3.88 8.64
CA GLN A 81 8.30 -2.43 8.69
C GLN A 81 8.25 -1.88 10.13
N VAL A 82 7.31 -2.36 10.96
CA VAL A 82 7.24 -2.00 12.38
C VAL A 82 8.55 -2.34 13.10
N ALA A 83 9.09 -3.54 12.88
CA ALA A 83 10.34 -3.95 13.50
C ALA A 83 11.53 -3.14 12.97
N THR A 84 11.63 -2.93 11.66
CA THR A 84 12.73 -2.14 11.09
C THR A 84 12.67 -0.67 11.52
N ASP A 85 11.49 -0.08 11.61
CA ASP A 85 11.30 1.29 12.10
C ASP A 85 11.77 1.43 13.55
N LEU A 86 11.36 0.52 14.44
CA LEU A 86 11.78 0.54 15.84
C LEU A 86 13.31 0.42 16.00
N HIS A 87 13.95 -0.37 15.13
CA HIS A 87 15.38 -0.61 15.20
C HIS A 87 16.24 0.49 14.53
N LEU A 88 15.75 1.09 13.43
CA LEU A 88 16.53 2.01 12.59
C LEU A 88 16.15 3.48 12.75
N VAL A 89 14.88 3.78 13.02
CA VAL A 89 14.38 5.16 13.07
C VAL A 89 14.42 5.66 14.51
N MET A 90 15.21 6.70 14.75
CA MET A 90 15.30 7.33 16.07
C MET A 90 13.96 7.93 16.49
N ASP A 91 13.54 7.61 17.71
CA ASP A 91 12.38 8.20 18.37
C ASP A 91 12.59 9.72 18.67
N LYS A 92 11.61 10.33 19.35
CA LYS A 92 11.66 11.75 19.72
C LYS A 92 12.79 12.07 20.72
N GLN A 93 13.32 11.06 21.40
CA GLN A 93 14.41 11.14 22.36
C GLN A 93 15.76 10.76 21.74
N GLY A 94 15.80 10.46 20.43
CA GLY A 94 17.02 10.08 19.72
C GLY A 94 17.45 8.63 19.95
N LYS A 95 16.54 7.76 20.41
CA LYS A 95 16.83 6.35 20.72
C LYS A 95 16.20 5.41 19.70
N THR A 96 16.81 4.24 19.54
CA THR A 96 16.24 3.09 18.83
C THR A 96 16.13 1.90 19.78
N VAL A 97 15.39 0.88 19.36
CA VAL A 97 15.16 -0.35 20.09
C VAL A 97 16.15 -1.43 19.63
N SER A 98 16.52 -2.36 20.51
CA SER A 98 17.40 -3.47 20.12
C SER A 98 16.73 -4.35 19.05
N MET A 99 17.53 -5.03 18.22
CA MET A 99 16.98 -5.92 17.18
C MET A 99 16.02 -6.97 17.75
N ALA A 100 16.37 -7.57 18.90
CA ALA A 100 15.54 -8.60 19.52
C ALA A 100 14.17 -8.06 19.98
N GLU A 101 14.15 -6.90 20.63
CA GLU A 101 12.91 -6.24 21.07
C GLU A 101 12.07 -5.77 19.86
N ALA A 102 12.73 -5.27 18.80
CA ALA A 102 12.06 -4.85 17.58
C ALA A 102 11.41 -6.02 16.84
N ILE A 103 12.10 -7.17 16.73
CA ILE A 103 11.54 -8.41 16.18
C ILE A 103 10.35 -8.87 17.01
N HIS A 104 10.46 -8.82 18.35
CA HIS A 104 9.36 -9.19 19.24
C HIS A 104 8.11 -8.33 18.98
N ALA A 105 8.27 -7.01 18.86
CA ALA A 105 7.16 -6.11 18.51
C ALA A 105 6.56 -6.42 17.13
N GLY A 106 7.38 -6.78 16.14
CA GLY A 106 6.90 -7.24 14.84
C GLY A 106 6.06 -8.53 14.95
N ILE A 107 6.52 -9.51 15.74
CA ILE A 107 5.78 -10.76 16.00
C ILE A 107 4.43 -10.45 16.66
N GLU A 108 4.42 -9.65 17.72
CA GLU A 108 3.18 -9.24 18.38
C GLU A 108 2.22 -8.56 17.40
N HIS A 109 2.74 -7.68 16.54
CA HIS A 109 1.93 -7.03 15.50
C HIS A 109 1.28 -8.05 14.56
N LEU A 110 2.07 -8.98 14.00
CA LEU A 110 1.55 -10.01 13.08
C LEU A 110 0.56 -10.96 13.77
N GLN A 111 0.73 -11.24 15.06
CA GLN A 111 -0.20 -12.07 15.82
C GLN A 111 -1.61 -11.46 15.89
N THR A 112 -1.74 -10.13 15.90
CA THR A 112 -3.04 -9.45 15.94
C THR A 112 -3.85 -9.58 14.64
N TYR A 113 -3.19 -9.86 13.52
CA TYR A 113 -3.84 -10.03 12.22
C TYR A 113 -4.82 -11.20 12.25
N GLN A 114 -6.03 -11.00 11.74
CA GLN A 114 -7.07 -12.02 11.62
C GLN A 114 -7.07 -12.58 10.19
N PRO A 115 -6.66 -13.84 9.98
CA PRO A 115 -6.61 -14.44 8.65
C PRO A 115 -7.98 -14.55 7.98
N ASN A 116 -7.98 -14.50 6.65
CA ASN A 116 -9.18 -14.75 5.85
C ASN A 116 -9.20 -16.21 5.33
N GLY A 117 -9.56 -17.14 6.22
CA GLY A 117 -9.68 -18.57 5.94
C GLY A 117 -8.37 -19.36 6.04
N ASP A 118 -8.48 -20.69 5.96
CA ASP A 118 -7.43 -21.65 6.28
C ASP A 118 -6.11 -21.43 5.52
N ALA A 119 -6.21 -21.06 4.23
CA ALA A 119 -5.03 -20.83 3.40
C ALA A 119 -4.23 -19.58 3.82
N ASP A 120 -4.92 -18.55 4.31
CA ASP A 120 -4.29 -17.33 4.81
C ASP A 120 -3.79 -17.51 6.26
N GLU A 121 -4.46 -18.35 7.04
CA GLU A 121 -4.02 -18.76 8.38
C GLU A 121 -2.71 -19.53 8.32
N ALA A 122 -2.61 -20.54 7.45
CA ALA A 122 -1.37 -21.28 7.23
C ALA A 122 -0.21 -20.37 6.78
N ARG A 123 -0.49 -19.31 6.01
CA ARG A 123 0.51 -18.29 5.66
C ARG A 123 0.92 -17.47 6.86
N LYS A 124 -0.02 -16.99 7.68
CA LYS A 124 0.28 -16.25 8.91
C LYS A 124 1.20 -17.05 9.82
N GLU A 125 0.88 -18.32 10.06
CA GLU A 125 1.72 -19.23 10.86
C GLU A 125 3.13 -19.32 10.29
N LYS A 126 3.25 -19.57 8.98
CA LYS A 126 4.55 -19.63 8.33
C LYS A 126 5.33 -18.32 8.43
N TYR A 127 4.64 -17.19 8.33
CA TYR A 127 5.27 -15.87 8.36
C TYR A 127 5.73 -15.50 9.76
N LEU A 128 5.05 -15.96 10.82
CA LEU A 128 5.52 -15.82 12.20
C LEU A 128 6.86 -16.54 12.42
N GLU A 129 7.07 -17.71 11.80
CA GLU A 129 8.35 -18.41 11.83
C GLU A 129 9.46 -17.66 11.06
N GLU A 130 9.12 -17.09 9.90
CA GLU A 130 10.07 -16.42 9.00
C GLU A 130 10.37 -14.96 9.40
N LEU A 131 9.49 -14.31 10.15
CA LEU A 131 9.56 -12.88 10.44
C LEU A 131 10.90 -12.44 11.03
N PRO A 132 11.50 -13.14 12.03
CA PRO A 132 12.79 -12.73 12.59
C PRO A 132 13.89 -12.59 11.52
N ILE A 133 14.03 -13.59 10.66
CA ILE A 133 15.07 -13.60 9.63
C ILE A 133 14.77 -12.61 8.49
N VAL A 134 13.48 -12.43 8.15
CA VAL A 134 13.06 -11.41 7.18
C VAL A 134 13.40 -10.01 7.69
N VAL A 135 13.18 -9.73 8.98
CA VAL A 135 13.54 -8.44 9.61
C VAL A 135 15.05 -8.23 9.57
N GLU A 136 15.86 -9.23 9.90
CA GLU A 136 17.32 -9.12 9.82
C GLU A 136 17.81 -8.78 8.41
N HIS A 137 17.25 -9.44 7.38
CA HIS A 137 17.57 -9.15 5.99
C HIS A 137 17.07 -7.77 5.55
N ALA A 138 15.87 -7.37 5.97
CA ALA A 138 15.35 -6.04 5.71
C ALA A 138 16.25 -4.95 6.32
N VAL A 139 16.70 -5.12 7.57
CA VAL A 139 17.63 -4.19 8.23
C VAL A 139 18.95 -4.09 7.47
N LYS A 140 19.54 -5.22 7.07
CA LYS A 140 20.79 -5.22 6.30
C LYS A 140 20.64 -4.46 4.97
N GLY A 141 19.58 -4.75 4.22
CA GLY A 141 19.31 -4.07 2.95
C GLY A 141 19.04 -2.58 3.10
N LEU A 142 18.31 -2.19 4.15
CA LEU A 142 18.04 -0.78 4.46
C LEU A 142 19.32 -0.03 4.88
N GLN A 143 20.17 -0.66 5.69
CA GLN A 143 21.47 -0.09 6.08
C GLN A 143 22.41 0.06 4.88
N GLU A 144 22.42 -0.89 3.94
CA GLU A 144 23.16 -0.77 2.69
C GLU A 144 22.63 0.40 1.84
N ALA A 145 21.31 0.45 1.61
CA ALA A 145 20.68 1.49 0.77
C ALA A 145 20.84 2.92 1.32
N MET A 146 20.97 3.04 2.64
CA MET A 146 21.07 4.31 3.36
C MET A 146 22.46 4.51 3.99
N ALA A 147 23.48 3.78 3.55
CA ALA A 147 24.82 3.82 4.15
C ALA A 147 25.46 5.23 4.16
N SER A 148 25.06 6.09 3.23
CA SER A 148 25.53 7.48 3.12
C SER A 148 24.63 8.50 3.84
N ASP A 149 23.53 8.07 4.45
CA ASP A 149 22.57 8.96 5.10
C ASP A 149 22.98 9.20 6.57
N ASN A 150 23.14 10.47 6.96
CA ASN A 150 23.53 10.84 8.33
C ASN A 150 22.46 10.51 9.39
N ARG A 151 21.21 10.31 8.96
CA ARG A 151 20.08 9.93 9.80
C ARG A 151 19.06 9.19 8.96
N ILE A 152 18.42 8.19 9.57
CA ILE A 152 17.27 7.49 9.00
C ILE A 152 15.99 8.15 9.52
N LEU A 153 15.14 8.56 8.58
CA LEU A 153 13.79 9.04 8.78
C LEU A 153 12.82 7.94 8.32
N GLY A 154 11.82 7.63 9.15
CA GLY A 154 10.74 6.71 8.77
C GLY A 154 9.74 7.35 7.82
N GLU A 155 8.55 6.72 7.72
CA GLU A 155 7.53 7.11 6.75
C GLU A 155 7.17 8.60 6.86
N ILE A 156 7.11 9.28 5.71
CA ILE A 156 6.57 10.63 5.63
C ILE A 156 5.47 10.71 4.58
N GLU A 157 4.52 11.61 4.80
CA GLU A 157 3.52 11.95 3.79
C GLU A 157 4.08 12.95 2.79
N LEU A 158 4.07 12.56 1.51
CA LEU A 158 4.31 13.45 0.39
C LEU A 158 2.99 13.68 -0.34
N LEU A 159 2.53 14.92 -0.29
CA LEU A 159 1.29 15.36 -0.90
C LEU A 159 1.59 16.62 -1.71
N LYS A 160 1.50 16.57 -3.04
CA LYS A 160 1.60 17.72 -3.97
C LYS A 160 0.96 17.34 -5.32
N PRO A 161 0.42 18.28 -6.11
CA PRO A 161 0.02 17.98 -7.48
C PRO A 161 1.23 17.62 -8.35
N LEU A 162 1.07 16.65 -9.26
CA LEU A 162 2.02 16.43 -10.35
C LEU A 162 1.89 17.56 -11.39
N PRO A 163 2.92 17.79 -12.23
CA PRO A 163 2.86 18.80 -13.28
C PRO A 163 1.61 18.69 -14.16
N GLY A 164 0.79 19.74 -14.20
CA GLY A 164 -0.43 19.79 -15.00
C GLY A 164 -1.64 19.07 -14.41
N LEU A 165 -1.60 18.66 -13.14
CA LEU A 165 -2.75 18.22 -12.36
C LEU A 165 -3.14 19.29 -11.33
N GLN A 166 -4.42 19.32 -10.98
CA GLN A 166 -4.98 20.13 -9.91
C GLN A 166 -5.26 19.28 -8.66
N VAL A 167 -5.67 18.02 -8.82
CA VAL A 167 -5.89 17.09 -7.71
C VAL A 167 -4.53 16.62 -7.18
N PRO A 168 -4.28 16.74 -5.86
CA PRO A 168 -2.99 16.38 -5.29
C PRO A 168 -2.65 14.90 -5.47
N TYR A 169 -1.40 14.60 -5.80
CA TYR A 169 -0.85 13.26 -5.76
C TYR A 169 -0.35 12.96 -4.34
N HIS A 170 -0.78 11.83 -3.79
CA HIS A 170 -0.44 11.39 -2.44
C HIS A 170 0.40 10.12 -2.52
N THR A 171 1.53 10.15 -1.82
CA THR A 171 2.45 9.02 -1.75
C THR A 171 3.23 9.04 -0.43
N LYS A 172 3.72 7.87 -0.04
CA LYS A 172 4.36 7.62 1.26
C LYS A 172 5.59 6.73 1.07
N PRO A 173 6.79 7.32 0.94
CA PRO A 173 8.03 6.55 1.04
C PRO A 173 8.22 6.06 2.48
N ASP A 174 8.62 4.81 2.64
CA ASP A 174 8.88 4.20 3.95
C ASP A 174 10.09 4.83 4.64
N TYR A 175 11.13 5.20 3.88
CA TYR A 175 12.39 5.69 4.46
C TYR A 175 12.97 6.87 3.69
N ASN A 176 13.57 7.82 4.43
CA ASN A 176 14.39 8.91 3.89
C ASN A 176 13.78 9.65 2.69
N ARG A 177 12.44 9.72 2.65
CA ARG A 177 11.65 10.40 1.61
C ARG A 177 11.78 9.79 0.20
N ARG A 178 12.53 8.69 0.03
CA ARG A 178 12.93 8.14 -1.28
C ARG A 178 12.97 6.60 -1.33
N GLY A 179 12.88 5.95 -0.17
CA GLY A 179 13.04 4.51 0.00
C GLY A 179 11.73 3.78 0.23
N ASP A 180 11.66 2.55 -0.25
CA ASP A 180 10.54 1.64 -0.10
C ASP A 180 11.04 0.25 0.34
N LEU A 181 10.39 -0.37 1.32
CA LEU A 181 10.68 -1.73 1.77
C LEU A 181 9.60 -2.69 1.28
N LYS A 182 10.02 -3.73 0.55
CA LYS A 182 9.16 -4.79 0.05
C LYS A 182 9.58 -6.13 0.64
N THR A 183 8.62 -6.87 1.17
CA THR A 183 8.85 -8.24 1.65
C THR A 183 8.34 -9.26 0.63
N LYS A 184 9.10 -10.34 0.42
CA LYS A 184 8.64 -11.53 -0.29
C LYS A 184 8.60 -12.69 0.70
N TRP A 185 7.49 -13.42 0.71
CA TRP A 185 7.24 -14.47 1.69
C TRP A 185 7.17 -15.84 1.05
N SER A 186 7.40 -16.89 1.83
CA SER A 186 7.18 -18.26 1.36
C SER A 186 5.75 -18.47 0.88
N ARG A 187 5.60 -19.32 -0.13
CA ARG A 187 4.33 -19.68 -0.75
C ARG A 187 4.08 -21.20 -0.65
N PRO A 188 2.82 -21.63 -0.48
CA PRO A 188 2.50 -23.05 -0.54
C PRO A 188 2.95 -23.67 -1.86
N SER A 189 3.51 -24.88 -1.79
CA SER A 189 4.03 -25.61 -2.95
C SER A 189 3.91 -27.11 -2.74
N SER A 190 3.12 -27.76 -3.60
CA SER A 190 3.01 -29.22 -3.66
C SER A 190 4.29 -29.91 -4.15
N ARG A 191 5.23 -29.15 -4.72
CA ARG A 191 6.52 -29.68 -5.21
C ARG A 191 7.60 -29.70 -4.13
N SER A 192 7.42 -28.97 -3.04
CA SER A 192 8.39 -28.90 -1.94
C SER A 192 8.10 -29.97 -0.89
N LYS A 193 9.14 -30.62 -0.36
CA LYS A 193 9.00 -31.59 0.74
C LYS A 193 8.42 -30.96 2.01
N SER A 194 8.68 -29.68 2.25
CA SER A 194 8.14 -28.94 3.40
C SER A 194 6.72 -28.42 3.16
N GLY A 195 6.16 -28.58 1.95
CA GLY A 195 4.92 -27.91 1.55
C GLY A 195 5.07 -26.42 1.25
N TRP A 196 6.27 -25.84 1.44
CA TRP A 196 6.56 -24.42 1.25
C TRP A 196 7.71 -24.20 0.29
N GLN A 197 7.59 -23.20 -0.57
CA GLN A 197 8.67 -22.70 -1.42
C GLN A 197 9.01 -21.26 -1.01
N ALA A 198 10.30 -20.97 -0.83
CA ALA A 198 10.79 -19.63 -0.54
C ALA A 198 10.32 -18.62 -1.60
N GLY A 199 9.87 -17.44 -1.16
CA GLY A 199 9.51 -16.35 -2.06
C GLY A 199 10.75 -15.85 -2.79
N SER A 200 10.70 -15.68 -4.11
CA SER A 200 11.88 -15.25 -4.87
C SER A 200 12.05 -13.73 -4.83
N LEU A 201 13.29 -13.27 -4.63
CA LEU A 201 13.65 -11.87 -4.82
C LEU A 201 13.75 -11.57 -6.32
N PRO A 202 13.17 -10.46 -6.79
CA PRO A 202 13.22 -10.10 -8.21
C PRO A 202 14.67 -9.83 -8.64
N SER A 203 15.07 -10.22 -9.85
CA SER A 203 16.41 -9.91 -10.41
C SER A 203 16.47 -8.59 -11.19
N SER A 204 15.31 -8.06 -11.56
CA SER A 204 15.11 -6.74 -12.17
C SER A 204 13.74 -6.20 -11.75
N LEU A 205 13.46 -4.93 -12.07
CA LEU A 205 12.17 -4.31 -11.73
C LEU A 205 11.17 -4.34 -12.91
N THR A 206 11.46 -5.14 -13.94
CA THR A 206 10.60 -5.30 -15.13
C THR A 206 9.35 -6.17 -14.91
N GLY A 207 9.31 -6.95 -13.84
CA GLY A 207 8.17 -7.83 -13.53
C GLY A 207 6.89 -7.02 -13.28
N MET A 208 5.73 -7.58 -13.62
CA MET A 208 4.43 -6.89 -13.49
C MET A 208 4.22 -6.29 -12.09
N PHE A 209 4.50 -7.07 -11.03
CA PHE A 209 4.36 -6.60 -9.64
C PHE A 209 5.48 -5.65 -9.21
N ASP A 210 6.68 -5.79 -9.79
CA ASP A 210 7.83 -4.98 -9.42
C ASP A 210 7.74 -3.58 -10.08
N MET A 211 7.18 -3.51 -11.29
CA MET A 211 6.85 -2.26 -11.95
C MET A 211 5.82 -1.44 -11.16
N ASN A 212 4.91 -2.08 -10.39
CA ASN A 212 4.02 -1.33 -9.50
C ASN A 212 4.81 -0.59 -8.41
N ASN A 213 5.90 -1.18 -7.92
CA ASN A 213 6.79 -0.55 -6.94
C ASN A 213 7.62 0.56 -7.59
N VAL A 214 8.02 0.40 -8.86
CA VAL A 214 8.65 1.49 -9.64
C VAL A 214 7.70 2.69 -9.77
N PHE A 215 6.42 2.46 -10.05
CA PHE A 215 5.42 3.54 -10.11
C PHE A 215 5.24 4.24 -8.75
N GLN A 216 5.33 3.48 -7.66
CA GLN A 216 5.32 4.05 -6.31
C GLN A 216 6.55 4.93 -6.07
N ALA A 217 7.75 4.41 -6.40
CA ALA A 217 9.02 5.11 -6.29
C ALA A 217 9.09 6.39 -7.14
N ALA A 218 8.55 6.34 -8.37
CA ALA A 218 8.43 7.50 -9.25
C ALA A 218 7.60 8.61 -8.59
N GLY A 219 6.50 8.24 -7.91
CA GLY A 219 5.69 9.17 -7.13
C GLY A 219 6.50 9.89 -6.05
N PHE A 220 7.34 9.18 -5.29
CA PHE A 220 8.20 9.81 -4.28
C PHE A 220 9.20 10.75 -4.93
N TRP A 221 9.89 10.26 -5.96
CA TRP A 221 10.89 10.99 -6.74
C TRP A 221 10.34 12.32 -7.29
N ALA A 222 9.13 12.31 -7.84
CA ALA A 222 8.50 13.53 -8.36
C ALA A 222 8.19 14.56 -7.26
N LEU A 223 7.85 14.11 -6.04
CA LEU A 223 7.38 14.98 -4.96
C LEU A 223 8.48 15.43 -3.99
N ASN A 224 9.59 14.69 -3.95
CA ASN A 224 10.70 14.90 -3.03
C ASN A 224 11.87 15.74 -3.62
N GLY A 225 11.73 16.26 -4.84
CA GLY A 225 12.78 17.01 -5.53
C GLY A 225 13.75 16.12 -6.31
N ASN A 226 13.24 15.02 -6.87
CA ASN A 226 13.97 14.09 -7.73
C ASN A 226 15.14 13.41 -7.01
N LEU A 227 15.00 13.14 -5.71
CA LEU A 227 16.00 12.39 -4.96
C LEU A 227 16.07 10.95 -5.49
N PRO A 228 17.28 10.40 -5.72
CA PRO A 228 17.48 9.03 -6.20
C PRO A 228 16.73 8.00 -5.32
N PRO A 229 15.70 7.32 -5.83
CA PRO A 229 14.95 6.37 -5.03
C PRO A 229 15.74 5.07 -4.84
N PHE A 230 15.35 4.30 -3.83
CA PHE A 230 15.80 2.92 -3.68
C PHE A 230 14.63 2.02 -3.30
N ILE A 231 14.74 0.74 -3.64
CA ILE A 231 13.78 -0.29 -3.23
C ILE A 231 14.55 -1.45 -2.64
N VAL A 232 14.24 -1.79 -1.38
CA VAL A 232 14.79 -2.98 -0.71
C VAL A 232 13.76 -4.10 -0.80
N TYR A 233 14.18 -5.24 -1.33
CA TYR A 233 13.42 -6.48 -1.23
C TYR A 233 14.06 -7.41 -0.21
N ALA A 234 13.29 -7.93 0.74
CA ALA A 234 13.77 -8.89 1.74
C ALA A 234 12.87 -10.12 1.81
N ASN A 235 13.46 -11.29 2.07
CA ASN A 235 12.75 -12.53 2.37
C ASN A 235 13.52 -13.34 3.43
N ALA A 236 13.07 -14.55 3.72
CA ALA A 236 13.70 -15.41 4.73
C ALA A 236 15.09 -15.96 4.32
N THR A 237 15.49 -15.80 3.06
CA THR A 237 16.74 -16.35 2.50
C THR A 237 17.81 -15.28 2.31
N ASP A 238 17.43 -14.06 1.89
CA ASP A 238 18.34 -12.99 1.51
C ASP A 238 17.62 -11.62 1.43
N TYR A 239 18.35 -10.58 1.03
CA TYR A 239 17.80 -9.29 0.59
C TYR A 239 18.42 -8.85 -0.75
N ARG A 240 17.81 -7.84 -1.38
CA ARG A 240 18.32 -7.19 -2.58
C ARG A 240 17.98 -5.71 -2.58
N VAL A 241 18.98 -4.87 -2.86
CA VAL A 241 18.83 -3.42 -2.96
C VAL A 241 18.84 -3.01 -4.42
N PHE A 242 17.82 -2.28 -4.84
CA PHE A 242 17.77 -1.63 -6.14
C PHE A 242 17.96 -0.12 -5.99
N THR A 243 18.86 0.43 -6.79
CA THR A 243 19.20 1.85 -6.88
C THR A 243 19.36 2.24 -8.35
N PRO A 244 19.44 3.54 -8.71
CA PRO A 244 19.59 3.95 -10.11
C PRO A 244 20.87 3.44 -10.79
N GLU A 245 21.89 3.09 -9.99
CA GLU A 245 23.15 2.53 -10.46
C GLU A 245 22.98 1.11 -11.02
N ASN A 246 22.16 0.28 -10.36
CA ASN A 246 21.97 -1.13 -10.71
C ASN A 246 20.60 -1.47 -11.33
N ALA A 247 19.64 -0.53 -11.31
CA ALA A 247 18.29 -0.69 -11.84
C ALA A 247 17.95 0.46 -12.81
N PRO A 248 17.96 0.22 -14.14
CA PRO A 248 17.59 1.21 -15.13
C PRO A 248 16.20 1.84 -14.89
N GLU A 249 15.28 1.08 -14.32
CA GLU A 249 13.91 1.50 -14.02
C GLU A 249 13.82 2.57 -12.91
N LEU A 250 14.89 2.76 -12.13
CA LEU A 250 14.98 3.79 -11.09
C LEU A 250 15.77 5.03 -11.55
N ARG A 251 16.18 5.09 -12.82
CA ARG A 251 16.88 6.26 -13.37
C ARG A 251 15.91 7.38 -13.71
N ASN A 252 16.42 8.61 -13.69
CA ASN A 252 15.61 9.82 -13.85
C ASN A 252 14.79 9.85 -15.15
N ASP A 253 15.34 9.35 -16.25
CA ASP A 253 14.65 9.26 -17.56
C ASP A 253 13.45 8.30 -17.49
N PHE A 254 13.66 7.09 -16.97
CA PHE A 254 12.58 6.12 -16.81
C PHE A 254 11.51 6.61 -15.83
N LEU A 255 11.91 7.16 -14.68
CA LEU A 255 10.98 7.71 -13.69
C LEU A 255 10.18 8.90 -14.26
N GLN A 256 10.80 9.73 -15.10
CA GLN A 256 10.10 10.81 -15.78
C GLN A 256 9.02 10.28 -16.74
N ASP A 257 9.32 9.22 -17.50
CA ASP A 257 8.33 8.57 -18.37
C ASP A 257 7.17 7.98 -17.57
N VAL A 258 7.46 7.33 -16.44
CA VAL A 258 6.44 6.83 -15.50
C VAL A 258 5.56 7.96 -14.97
N ILE A 259 6.14 9.12 -14.64
CA ILE A 259 5.38 10.30 -14.18
C ILE A 259 4.55 10.91 -15.30
N ASN A 260 5.04 10.90 -16.54
CA ASN A 260 4.27 11.36 -17.69
C ASN A 260 3.04 10.45 -17.91
N GLU A 261 3.21 9.13 -17.81
CA GLU A 261 2.12 8.15 -17.86
C GLU A 261 1.10 8.39 -16.72
N ALA A 262 1.57 8.55 -15.48
CA ALA A 262 0.72 8.83 -14.33
C ALA A 262 -0.06 10.13 -14.48
N THR A 263 0.60 11.18 -14.97
CA THR A 263 -0.01 12.49 -15.23
C THR A 263 -1.10 12.39 -16.28
N LEU A 264 -0.87 11.66 -17.38
CA LEU A 264 -1.88 11.45 -18.41
C LEU A 264 -3.09 10.69 -17.85
N TYR A 265 -2.84 9.61 -17.11
CA TYR A 265 -3.90 8.82 -16.49
C TYR A 265 -4.77 9.65 -15.54
N HIS A 266 -4.14 10.46 -14.68
CA HIS A 266 -4.85 11.27 -13.70
C HIS A 266 -5.48 12.53 -14.30
N ARG A 267 -4.95 13.06 -15.41
CA ARG A 267 -5.65 14.11 -16.18
C ARG A 267 -7.00 13.61 -16.69
N THR A 268 -7.04 12.37 -17.19
CA THR A 268 -8.31 11.72 -17.54
C THR A 268 -9.21 11.56 -16.32
N THR A 269 -8.67 11.17 -15.17
CA THR A 269 -9.43 11.12 -13.90
C THR A 269 -10.03 12.49 -13.55
N GLU A 270 -9.27 13.59 -13.65
CA GLU A 270 -9.81 14.93 -13.39
C GLU A 270 -10.91 15.33 -14.37
N ASN A 271 -10.77 15.00 -15.65
CA ASN A 271 -11.78 15.30 -16.66
C ASN A 271 -13.09 14.56 -16.36
N LEU A 272 -13.00 13.30 -15.91
CA LEU A 272 -14.17 12.54 -15.47
C LEU A 272 -14.82 13.20 -14.24
N LEU A 273 -14.04 13.58 -13.23
CA LEU A 273 -14.56 14.28 -12.04
C LEU A 273 -15.21 15.63 -12.38
N LYS A 274 -14.67 16.36 -13.36
CA LYS A 274 -15.26 17.61 -13.87
C LYS A 274 -16.57 17.39 -14.60
N ALA A 275 -16.67 16.31 -15.38
CA ALA A 275 -17.85 15.97 -16.17
C ALA A 275 -19.01 15.41 -15.30
N SER A 276 -18.71 14.87 -14.12
CA SER A 276 -19.71 14.27 -13.22
C SER A 276 -20.26 15.28 -12.21
N ALA A 277 -21.59 15.32 -12.07
CA ALA A 277 -22.24 16.07 -11.00
C ALA A 277 -22.45 15.20 -9.75
N THR A 278 -22.75 13.91 -9.97
CA THR A 278 -23.03 12.92 -8.92
C THR A 278 -22.06 11.73 -9.00
N LYS A 279 -22.08 10.87 -7.98
CA LYS A 279 -21.29 9.63 -8.00
C LYS A 279 -21.83 8.64 -9.05
N GLU A 280 -23.15 8.63 -9.26
CA GLU A 280 -23.84 7.82 -10.25
C GLU A 280 -23.40 8.19 -11.67
N ASP A 281 -23.32 9.50 -11.97
CA ASP A 281 -22.76 9.97 -13.25
C ASP A 281 -21.33 9.46 -13.44
N LEU A 282 -20.51 9.55 -12.39
CA LEU A 282 -19.11 9.13 -12.48
C LEU A 282 -18.98 7.62 -12.74
N PHE A 283 -19.75 6.79 -12.04
CA PHE A 283 -19.75 5.34 -12.26
C PHE A 283 -20.27 4.96 -13.64
N SER A 284 -21.17 5.75 -14.25
CA SER A 284 -21.62 5.53 -15.63
C SER A 284 -20.52 5.76 -16.68
N LEU A 285 -19.47 6.52 -16.34
CA LEU A 285 -18.35 6.85 -17.24
C LEU A 285 -17.16 5.89 -17.14
N VAL A 286 -17.20 4.93 -16.20
CA VAL A 286 -16.12 3.96 -16.00
C VAL A 286 -16.68 2.55 -15.88
N SER A 287 -15.99 1.58 -16.47
CA SER A 287 -16.36 0.18 -16.35
C SER A 287 -15.30 -0.58 -15.56
N PRO A 288 -15.69 -1.39 -14.56
CA PRO A 288 -14.78 -2.25 -13.81
C PRO A 288 -14.33 -3.45 -14.65
N ASP A 289 -13.05 -3.79 -14.56
CA ASP A 289 -12.56 -5.08 -15.07
C ASP A 289 -12.64 -6.14 -13.96
N TRP A 290 -13.80 -6.79 -13.85
CA TRP A 290 -14.05 -7.82 -12.83
C TRP A 290 -13.08 -9.02 -12.88
N SER A 291 -12.34 -9.19 -13.98
CA SER A 291 -11.35 -10.27 -14.12
C SER A 291 -9.99 -9.91 -13.50
N ALA A 292 -9.73 -8.62 -13.28
CA ALA A 292 -8.45 -8.16 -12.79
C ALA A 292 -8.19 -8.57 -11.34
N ILE A 293 -6.91 -8.82 -11.02
CA ILE A 293 -6.49 -9.34 -9.70
C ILE A 293 -6.96 -8.48 -8.53
N TYR A 294 -7.02 -7.16 -8.70
CA TYR A 294 -7.48 -6.27 -7.64
C TYR A 294 -8.99 -6.38 -7.38
N TRP A 295 -9.79 -7.02 -8.22
CA TRP A 295 -11.20 -7.34 -7.93
C TRP A 295 -11.40 -8.72 -7.28
N GLN A 296 -10.33 -9.44 -6.95
CA GLN A 296 -10.39 -10.67 -6.14
C GLN A 296 -10.67 -10.34 -4.66
N GLU A 297 -11.91 -9.92 -4.38
CA GLU A 297 -12.40 -9.50 -3.08
C GLU A 297 -13.49 -10.47 -2.58
N THR A 298 -13.98 -10.25 -1.35
CA THR A 298 -15.07 -11.06 -0.78
C THR A 298 -16.36 -10.90 -1.59
N GLU A 299 -17.21 -11.94 -1.57
CA GLU A 299 -18.50 -11.93 -2.28
C GLU A 299 -19.38 -10.76 -1.84
N THR A 300 -19.43 -10.48 -0.53
CA THR A 300 -20.18 -9.34 0.03
C THR A 300 -19.69 -7.97 -0.48
N TYR A 301 -18.39 -7.84 -0.76
CA TYR A 301 -17.82 -6.63 -1.33
C TYR A 301 -18.17 -6.48 -2.81
N LEU A 302 -18.10 -7.59 -3.56
CA LEU A 302 -18.44 -7.63 -4.99
C LEU A 302 -19.93 -7.40 -5.23
N ASP A 303 -20.79 -7.95 -4.38
CA ASP A 303 -22.23 -7.71 -4.46
C ASP A 303 -22.58 -6.25 -4.20
N GLU A 304 -21.85 -5.58 -3.30
CA GLU A 304 -22.02 -4.13 -3.12
C GLU A 304 -21.55 -3.35 -4.35
N ALA A 305 -20.41 -3.74 -4.93
CA ALA A 305 -19.87 -3.11 -6.12
C ALA A 305 -20.86 -3.21 -7.31
N LYS A 306 -21.36 -4.42 -7.59
CA LYS A 306 -22.31 -4.71 -8.68
C LYS A 306 -23.67 -4.03 -8.55
N LYS A 307 -24.00 -3.39 -7.42
CA LYS A 307 -25.23 -2.57 -7.31
C LYS A 307 -25.07 -1.20 -7.96
N LEU A 308 -23.84 -0.77 -8.23
CA LEU A 308 -23.52 0.54 -8.78
C LEU A 308 -23.29 0.54 -10.30
N TRP A 309 -23.16 -0.64 -10.89
CA TRP A 309 -22.96 -0.88 -12.33
C TRP A 309 -24.03 -1.83 -12.84
#